data_AF-A0A4S0IQJ2-F1
#
_entry.id   AF-A0A4S0IQJ2-F1
#
_cell.length_a   1.000
_cell.length_b   1.000
_cell.length_c   1.000
_cell.angle_alpha   90.00
_cell.angle_beta   90.00
_cell.angle_gamma   90.00
#
_symmetry.space_group_name_H-M   'P 1'
#
loop_
_entity.id
_entity.type
_entity.pdbx_description
1 polymer ?
#
loop_
_entity_poly.entity_id
_entity_poly.type
_entity_poly.pdbx_seq_one_letter_code
_entity_poly.pdbx_strand_id
1 'polypeptide(L)'
;LADGCVDSTGAYDPTKCTISTAILNGIAESPWLKSSVSLGVVYNTIDDMKNPHEGLYVTGTTEFAGLGGDAKWVKVTGRGSVYQTLSEQLDLVGLVSGGA
;
A
#
# COMPACT_ATOMS: atom_id res chain seq x y z
N LEU A 1 -20.02 5.40 10.91
CA LEU A 1 -20.15 6.87 10.85
C LEU A 1 -20.59 7.31 12.23
N ALA A 2 -19.94 8.29 12.86
CA ALA A 2 -20.40 8.76 14.16
C ALA A 2 -21.78 9.40 14.01
N ASP A 3 -22.73 9.07 14.90
CA ASP A 3 -24.16 9.43 14.83
C ASP A 3 -24.46 10.95 14.80
N GLY A 4 -23.44 11.82 14.84
CA GLY A 4 -23.58 13.27 14.82
C GLY A 4 -23.47 13.95 13.45
N CYS A 5 -23.02 13.25 12.40
CA CYS A 5 -22.74 13.87 11.08
C CYS A 5 -23.87 13.75 10.06
N VAL A 6 -25.01 13.17 10.45
CA VAL A 6 -26.18 12.97 9.59
C VAL A 6 -27.37 13.79 10.09
N ASP A 7 -28.27 14.16 9.19
CA ASP A 7 -29.56 14.75 9.52
C ASP A 7 -30.57 13.67 9.96
N SER A 8 -31.79 14.08 10.33
CA SER A 8 -32.86 13.16 10.74
C SER A 8 -33.37 12.24 9.63
N THR A 9 -32.90 12.41 8.39
CA THR A 9 -33.20 11.58 7.23
C THR A 9 -32.06 10.61 6.90
N GLY A 10 -30.94 10.70 7.62
CA GLY A 10 -29.73 9.90 7.38
C GLY A 10 -28.80 10.45 6.30
N ALA A 11 -29.08 11.64 5.76
CA ALA A 11 -28.23 12.31 4.79
C ALA A 11 -27.10 13.10 5.50
N TYR A 12 -25.96 13.26 4.82
CA TYR A 12 -24.83 14.01 5.36
C TYR A 12 -25.17 15.49 5.52
N ASP A 13 -24.89 16.04 6.71
CA ASP A 13 -25.10 17.46 7.03
C ASP A 13 -23.74 18.21 7.09
N PRO A 14 -23.43 19.08 6.12
CA PRO A 14 -22.17 19.83 6.08
C PRO A 14 -22.03 20.87 7.20
N THR A 15 -23.11 21.18 7.93
CA THR A 15 -23.09 22.13 9.06
C THR A 15 -22.65 21.48 10.37
N LYS A 16 -22.81 20.15 10.50
CA LYS A 16 -22.44 19.39 11.70
C LYS A 16 -21.04 18.82 11.63
N CYS A 17 -20.60 18.42 10.43
CA CYS A 17 -19.28 17.84 10.21
C CYS A 17 -18.72 18.32 8.87
N THR A 18 -17.42 18.58 8.82
CA THR A 18 -16.70 18.81 7.56
C THR A 18 -16.01 17.53 7.13
N ILE A 19 -16.63 16.81 6.19
CA ILE A 19 -16.04 15.66 5.51
C ILE A 19 -15.41 16.16 4.21
N SER A 20 -14.30 15.53 3.79
CA SER A 20 -13.69 15.86 2.51
C SER A 20 -14.64 15.54 1.35
N THR A 21 -14.71 16.44 0.37
CA THR A 21 -15.52 16.25 -0.84
C THR A 21 -15.17 14.98 -1.60
N ALA A 22 -13.92 14.52 -1.53
CA ALA A 22 -13.49 13.25 -2.13
C ALA A 22 -14.23 12.05 -1.54
N ILE A 23 -14.48 12.02 -0.22
CA ILE A 23 -15.21 10.92 0.42
C ILE A 23 -16.70 10.99 0.04
N LEU A 24 -17.29 12.18 -0.02
CA LEU A 24 -18.69 12.36 -0.40
C LEU A 24 -18.96 11.88 -1.84
N ASN A 25 -18.08 12.25 -2.77
CA ASN A 25 -18.16 11.78 -4.16
C ASN A 25 -17.96 10.26 -4.24
N GLY A 26 -16.99 9.72 -3.49
CA GLY A 26 -16.75 8.28 -3.43
C GLY A 26 -17.93 7.45 -2.93
N ILE A 27 -18.72 8.01 -2.02
CA ILE A 27 -19.97 7.40 -1.53
C ILE A 27 -21.08 7.49 -2.58
N ALA A 28 -21.21 8.63 -3.27
CA ALA A 28 -22.22 8.82 -4.31
C ALA A 28 -22.01 7.92 -5.54
N GLU A 29 -20.75 7.60 -5.85
CA GLU A 29 -20.36 6.73 -6.97
C GLU A 29 -20.30 5.23 -6.57
N SER A 30 -20.66 4.88 -5.33
CA SER A 30 -20.72 3.50 -4.83
C SER A 30 -22.00 2.78 -5.31
N PRO A 31 -21.96 1.45 -5.58
CA PRO A 31 -20.85 0.52 -5.40
C PRO A 31 -19.89 0.49 -6.60
N TRP A 32 -18.59 0.47 -6.29
CA TRP A 32 -17.53 0.39 -7.29
C TRP A 32 -17.24 -1.06 -7.70
N LEU A 33 -17.29 -1.33 -9.01
CA LEU A 33 -16.72 -2.54 -9.59
C LEU A 33 -15.22 -2.32 -9.82
N LYS A 34 -14.37 -3.00 -9.06
CA LYS A 34 -12.92 -2.95 -9.25
C LYS A 34 -12.44 -4.08 -10.16
N SER A 35 -11.84 -3.71 -11.29
CA SER A 35 -11.06 -4.62 -12.14
C SER A 35 -9.65 -4.06 -12.29
N SER A 36 -8.64 -4.83 -11.86
CA SER A 36 -7.23 -4.41 -11.92
C SER A 36 -6.31 -5.49 -12.45
N VAL A 37 -5.18 -5.05 -13.01
CA VAL A 37 -4.04 -5.88 -13.39
C VAL A 37 -2.81 -5.37 -12.64
N SER A 38 -1.94 -6.28 -12.23
CA SER A 38 -0.69 -5.95 -11.54
C SER A 38 0.52 -6.48 -12.28
N LEU A 39 1.60 -5.70 -12.22
CA LEU A 39 2.93 -6.05 -12.68
C LEU A 39 3.85 -6.09 -11.47
N GLY A 40 4.51 -7.22 -11.25
CA GLY A 40 5.44 -7.42 -10.13
C GLY A 40 6.83 -7.77 -10.62
N VAL A 41 7.84 -7.15 -10.02
CA VAL A 41 9.26 -7.44 -10.21
C VAL A 41 9.87 -7.75 -8.85
N VAL A 42 10.60 -8.87 -8.76
CA VAL A 42 11.33 -9.27 -7.57
C VAL A 42 12.79 -9.47 -7.95
N TYR A 43 13.69 -8.83 -7.22
CA TYR A 43 15.12 -8.99 -7.34
C TYR A 43 15.67 -9.44 -5.99
N ASN A 44 16.33 -10.60 -5.98
CA ASN A 44 16.87 -11.20 -4.77
C ASN A 44 18.30 -11.66 -5.02
N THR A 45 19.24 -11.11 -4.26
CA THR A 45 20.64 -11.57 -4.24
C THR A 45 21.03 -12.16 -2.89
N ILE A 46 20.06 -12.36 -1.98
CA ILE A 46 20.31 -13.02 -0.70
C ILE A 46 20.67 -14.48 -0.96
N ASP A 47 21.82 -14.88 -0.42
CA ASP A 47 22.32 -16.25 -0.38
C ASP A 47 21.31 -17.19 0.32
N ASP A 48 21.11 -17.00 1.62
CA ASP A 48 20.20 -17.80 2.42
C ASP A 48 19.15 -16.90 3.10
N MET A 49 17.88 -17.12 2.76
CA MET A 49 16.75 -16.38 3.34
C MET A 49 16.54 -16.67 4.83
N LYS A 50 17.05 -17.78 5.36
CA LYS A 50 16.97 -18.14 6.78
C LYS A 50 18.10 -17.53 7.60
N ASN A 51 19.29 -17.37 7.01
CA ASN A 51 20.42 -16.74 7.65
C ASN A 51 21.16 -15.78 6.70
N PRO A 52 20.56 -14.61 6.41
CA PRO A 52 21.11 -13.67 5.44
C PRO A 52 22.32 -12.94 6.04
N HIS A 53 23.53 -13.27 5.60
CA HIS A 53 24.74 -12.53 5.97
C HIS A 53 24.94 -11.30 5.08
N GLU A 54 24.66 -11.44 3.79
CA GLU A 54 24.77 -10.38 2.81
C GLU A 54 23.68 -10.49 1.74
N GLY A 55 23.31 -9.33 1.19
CA GLY A 55 22.49 -9.28 -0.01
C GLY A 55 21.46 -8.18 -0.02
N LEU A 56 20.81 -8.06 -1.17
CA LEU A 56 19.76 -7.09 -1.46
C LEU A 56 18.50 -7.84 -1.87
N TYR A 57 17.40 -7.49 -1.22
CA TYR A 57 16.06 -7.92 -1.59
C TYR A 57 15.21 -6.71 -1.96
N VAL A 58 14.73 -6.68 -3.19
CA VAL A 58 13.87 -5.60 -3.71
C VAL A 58 12.63 -6.19 -4.34
N THR A 59 11.48 -5.63 -4.00
CA THR A 59 10.21 -5.91 -4.66
C THR A 59 9.59 -4.62 -5.14
N GLY A 60 9.10 -4.63 -6.37
CA GLY A 60 8.35 -3.53 -6.97
C GLY A 60 7.07 -4.07 -7.58
N THR A 61 5.93 -3.52 -7.20
CA THR A 61 4.62 -3.90 -7.73
C THR A 61 3.89 -2.65 -8.20
N THR A 62 3.39 -2.67 -9.42
CA THR A 62 2.50 -1.64 -9.96
C THR A 62 1.16 -2.27 -10.29
N GLU A 63 0.08 -1.73 -9.74
CA GLU A 63 -1.28 -2.18 -9.97
C GLU A 63 -2.09 -1.08 -10.65
N PHE A 64 -2.74 -1.43 -11.76
CA PHE A 64 -3.57 -0.54 -12.56
C PHE A 64 -5.02 -1.03 -12.48
N ALA A 65 -5.94 -0.19 -12.00
CA ALA A 65 -7.36 -0.45 -11.95
C ALA A 65 -8.12 0.37 -13.00
N GLY A 66 -9.18 -0.22 -13.59
CA GLY A 66 -10.08 0.45 -14.54
C GLY A 66 -10.21 -0.20 -15.93
N LEU A 67 -9.81 -1.47 -16.09
CA LEU A 67 -9.88 -2.19 -17.37
C LEU A 67 -11.30 -2.66 -17.76
N GLY A 68 -12.21 -2.71 -16.80
CA GLY A 68 -13.61 -3.09 -17.01
C GLY A 68 -14.53 -2.67 -15.87
N GLY A 69 -14.00 -1.89 -14.92
CA GLY A 69 -14.67 -1.40 -13.74
C GLY A 69 -14.63 0.13 -13.68
N ASP A 70 -15.49 0.71 -12.86
CA ASP A 70 -15.59 2.15 -12.62
C ASP A 70 -14.45 2.69 -11.73
N ALA A 71 -13.86 1.84 -10.88
CA ALA A 71 -12.72 2.20 -10.04
C ALA A 71 -11.43 2.36 -10.87
N LYS A 72 -10.93 3.60 -10.97
CA LYS A 72 -9.70 3.96 -11.71
C LYS A 72 -8.62 4.46 -10.77
N TRP A 73 -7.50 3.76 -10.73
CA TRP A 73 -6.34 4.18 -9.96
C TRP A 73 -5.08 3.45 -10.41
N VAL A 74 -3.92 4.03 -10.06
CA VAL A 74 -2.62 3.40 -10.19
C VAL A 74 -1.96 3.39 -8.82
N LYS A 75 -1.53 2.21 -8.38
CA LYS A 75 -0.81 2.03 -7.12
C LYS A 75 0.55 1.47 -7.45
N VAL A 76 1.59 2.19 -7.04
CA VAL A 76 2.96 1.70 -7.09
C VAL A 76 3.38 1.42 -5.66
N THR A 77 3.85 0.20 -5.41
CA THR A 77 4.43 -0.19 -4.13
C THR A 77 5.84 -0.68 -4.36
N GLY A 78 6.78 -0.25 -3.53
CA GLY A 78 8.16 -0.69 -3.54
C GLY A 78 8.62 -1.07 -2.15
N ARG A 79 9.36 -2.16 -2.02
CA ARG A 79 10.03 -2.52 -0.77
C ARG A 79 11.45 -2.95 -1.06
N GLY A 80 12.38 -2.50 -0.23
CA GLY A 80 13.79 -2.85 -0.28
C GLY A 80 14.29 -3.29 1.09
N SER A 81 15.21 -4.23 1.13
CA SER A 81 15.91 -4.69 2.33
C SER A 81 17.34 -5.04 1.98
N VAL A 82 18.30 -4.48 2.72
CA VAL A 82 19.73 -4.71 2.55
C VAL A 82 20.27 -5.35 3.82
N TYR A 83 21.00 -6.45 3.64
CA TYR A 83 21.69 -7.18 4.70
C TYR A 83 23.19 -7.04 4.50
N GLN A 84 23.90 -6.68 5.57
CA GLN A 84 25.35 -6.52 5.58
C GLN A 84 25.92 -7.07 6.89
N THR A 85 26.90 -7.97 6.80
CA THR A 85 27.66 -8.44 7.95
C THR A 85 28.50 -7.30 8.53
N LEU A 86 28.31 -6.99 9.81
CA LEU A 86 29.06 -5.95 10.52
C LEU A 86 30.25 -6.51 11.30
N SER A 87 30.19 -7.78 11.73
CA SER A 87 31.30 -8.49 12.37
C SER A 87 31.15 -10.00 12.24
N GLU A 88 32.12 -10.66 11.60
CA GLU A 88 32.15 -12.11 11.45
C GLU A 88 32.50 -12.83 12.77
N GLN A 89 33.27 -12.20 13.67
CA GLN A 89 33.64 -12.84 14.95
C GLN A 89 32.48 -12.88 15.96
N LEU A 90 31.48 -12.01 15.80
CA LEU A 90 30.32 -11.91 16.69
C LEU A 90 29.01 -12.33 16.01
N ASP A 91 29.08 -12.80 14.75
CA ASP A 91 27.92 -13.15 13.91
C ASP A 91 26.84 -12.04 13.88
N LEU A 92 27.29 -10.79 13.70
CA LEU A 92 26.42 -9.63 13.73
C LEU A 92 26.07 -9.18 12.31
N VAL A 93 24.79 -9.22 11.96
CA VAL A 93 24.26 -8.72 10.69
C VAL A 93 23.43 -7.47 10.92
N GLY A 94 23.72 -6.42 10.15
CA GLY A 94 22.90 -5.22 10.06
C GLY A 94 21.84 -5.36 8.98
N LEU A 95 20.62 -4.87 9.26
CA LEU A 95 19.51 -4.80 8.32
C LEU A 95 19.02 -3.36 8.19
N VAL A 96 18.89 -2.88 6.96
CA VAL A 96 18.15 -1.67 6.63
C VAL A 96 17.02 -2.03 5.69
N SER A 97 15.78 -1.70 6.05
CA SER A 97 14.62 -1.94 5.21
C SER A 97 13.74 -0.71 5.12
N GLY A 98 13.06 -0.57 3.98
CA GLY A 98 12.14 0.53 3.72
C GLY A 98 11.17 0.15 2.61
N GLY A 99 10.02 0.80 2.59
CA GLY A 99 9.05 0.63 1.52
C GLY A 99 8.01 1.74 1.49
N ALA A 100 7.33 1.86 0.35
CA ALA A 100 6.27 2.81 0.07
C ALA A 100 5.18 2.13 -0.78
#